data_AF-A0A356QBV4-F1
#
_entry.id   AF-A0A356QBV4-F1
#
_cell.length_a   1.000
_cell.length_b   1.000
_cell.length_c   1.000
_cell.angle_alpha   90.00
_cell.angle_beta   90.00
_cell.angle_gamma   90.00
#
_symmetry.space_group_name_H-M   'P 1'
#
loop_
_entity.id
_entity.type
_entity.pdbx_description
1 polymer ?
#
loop_
_entity_poly.entity_id
_entity_poly.type
_entity_poly.pdbx_seq_one_letter_code
_entity_poly.pdbx_strand_id
1 'polypeptide(L)'
;MTDSGWMLYKRLLGYVKPHWRAFALAVVGFVIYAASSTALAEMMKRLIDGIQNPDADFRFFLPLFVVLMFASRGLGTFLSTYFMAYVGRYVIHTLRCDVFAHLLHLPGRFFDQHSSGHLVSRVTYHVEQVAGAATN
;
A
#
# COMPACT_ATOMS: atom_id res chain seq x y z
N MET A 1 11.08 -27.19 5.76
CA MET A 1 11.69 -25.92 5.30
C MET A 1 10.66 -24.83 4.96
N THR A 2 9.35 -25.02 5.21
CA THR A 2 8.28 -24.08 4.81
C THR A 2 7.64 -23.28 5.96
N ASP A 3 7.92 -23.60 7.23
CA ASP A 3 7.22 -22.96 8.36
C ASP A 3 7.76 -21.57 8.76
N SER A 4 8.98 -21.22 8.34
CA SER A 4 9.67 -19.98 8.77
C SER A 4 9.06 -18.72 8.14
N GLY A 5 8.64 -18.78 6.87
CA GLY A 5 8.06 -17.63 6.16
C GLY A 5 6.75 -17.15 6.77
N TRP A 6 5.86 -18.09 7.15
CA TRP A 6 4.58 -17.76 7.78
C TRP A 6 4.74 -17.20 9.20
N MET A 7 5.69 -17.73 9.98
CA MET A 7 6.01 -17.18 11.30
C MET A 7 6.60 -15.77 11.20
N LEU A 8 7.52 -15.53 10.25
CA LEU A 8 8.05 -14.20 9.95
C LEU A 8 6.95 -13.23 9.52
N TYR A 9 6.05 -13.67 8.63
CA TYR A 9 4.92 -12.89 8.17
C TYR A 9 3.94 -12.54 9.32
N LYS A 10 3.60 -13.50 10.18
CA LYS A 10 2.81 -13.25 11.40
C LYS A 10 3.47 -12.28 12.37
N ARG A 11 4.80 -12.34 12.50
CA ARG A 11 5.56 -11.44 13.39
C ARG A 11 5.60 -10.01 12.82
N LEU A 12 5.72 -9.87 11.50
CA LEU A 12 5.57 -8.59 10.79
C LEU A 12 4.15 -8.05 10.87
N LEU A 13 3.12 -8.88 10.72
CA LEU A 13 1.72 -8.52 10.95
C LEU A 13 1.44 -8.09 12.40
N GLY A 14 2.17 -8.66 13.36
CA GLY A 14 2.18 -8.20 14.75
C GLY A 14 2.66 -6.76 14.91
N TYR A 15 3.60 -6.31 14.07
CA TYR A 15 4.09 -4.93 14.02
C TYR A 15 3.11 -3.96 13.35
N VAL A 16 2.23 -4.44 12.47
CA VAL A 16 1.15 -3.64 11.84
C VAL A 16 -0.05 -3.45 12.80
N LYS A 17 -0.19 -4.33 13.80
CA LYS A 17 -1.30 -4.38 14.76
C LYS A 17 -1.65 -3.05 15.46
N PRO A 18 -0.69 -2.19 15.86
CA PRO A 18 -0.99 -0.89 16.46
C PRO A 18 -1.72 0.09 15.51
N HIS A 19 -1.58 -0.08 14.20
CA HIS A 19 -2.07 0.88 13.18
C HIS A 19 -2.96 0.23 12.11
N TRP A 20 -3.66 -0.86 12.46
CA TRP A 20 -4.67 -1.49 11.60
C TRP A 20 -5.69 -0.48 11.04
N ARG A 21 -6.01 0.61 11.75
CA ARG A 21 -6.89 1.66 11.22
C ARG A 21 -6.39 2.27 9.91
N ALA A 22 -5.10 2.59 9.79
CA ALA A 22 -4.52 3.14 8.57
C ALA A 22 -4.46 2.10 7.45
N PHE A 23 -4.17 0.85 7.78
CA PHE A 23 -4.21 -0.27 6.83
C PHE A 23 -5.63 -0.53 6.31
N ALA A 24 -6.64 -0.51 7.19
CA ALA A 24 -8.05 -0.66 6.82
C ALA A 24 -8.51 0.47 5.89
N LEU A 25 -8.10 1.72 6.16
CA LEU A 25 -8.33 2.87 5.26
C LEU A 25 -7.67 2.67 3.89
N ALA A 26 -6.45 2.13 3.83
CA ALA A 26 -5.78 1.81 2.58
C ALA A 26 -6.55 0.74 1.78
N VAL A 27 -7.00 -0.32 2.45
CA VAL A 27 -7.81 -1.40 1.85
C VAL A 27 -9.12 -0.86 1.32
N VAL A 28 -9.81 0.00 2.07
CA VAL A 28 -11.05 0.65 1.59
C VAL A 28 -10.77 1.49 0.34
N GLY A 29 -9.69 2.27 0.32
CA GLY A 29 -9.26 3.00 -0.89
C GLY A 29 -9.01 2.08 -2.08
N PHE A 30 -8.39 0.92 -1.83
CA PHE A 30 -8.11 -0.09 -2.85
C PHE A 30 -9.40 -0.72 -3.42
N VAL A 31 -10.39 -0.98 -2.57
CA VAL A 31 -11.71 -1.47 -2.98
C VAL A 31 -12.43 -0.43 -3.85
N ILE A 32 -12.40 0.85 -3.47
CA ILE A 32 -12.98 1.94 -4.28
C ILE A 32 -12.28 2.05 -5.64
N TYR A 33 -10.94 1.94 -5.65
CA TYR A 33 -10.15 1.94 -6.87
C TYR A 33 -10.51 0.75 -7.79
N ALA A 34 -10.61 -0.46 -7.24
CA ALA A 34 -10.99 -1.65 -7.99
C ALA A 34 -12.42 -1.57 -8.52
N ALA A 35 -13.38 -1.10 -7.73
CA ALA A 35 -14.75 -0.86 -8.21
C ALA A 35 -14.77 0.16 -9.35
N SER A 36 -13.95 1.21 -9.26
CA SER A 36 -13.84 2.23 -10.31
C SER A 36 -13.14 1.72 -11.58
N SER A 37 -12.26 0.71 -11.48
CA SER A 37 -11.66 0.08 -12.66
C SER A 37 -12.67 -0.79 -13.40
N THR A 38 -13.54 -1.51 -12.69
CA THR A 38 -14.68 -2.25 -13.27
C THR A 38 -15.69 -1.31 -13.92
N ALA A 39 -16.01 -0.18 -13.26
CA ALA A 39 -16.93 0.82 -13.80
C ALA A 39 -16.46 1.40 -15.15
N LEU A 40 -15.14 1.50 -15.37
CA LEU A 40 -14.58 1.95 -16.66
C LEU A 40 -14.96 1.02 -17.81
N ALA A 41 -14.96 -0.29 -17.58
CA ALA A 41 -15.35 -1.28 -18.58
C ALA A 41 -16.84 -1.17 -18.91
N GLU A 42 -17.71 -0.98 -17.90
CA GLU A 42 -19.13 -0.70 -18.12
C GLU A 42 -19.37 0.62 -18.87
N MET A 43 -18.58 1.66 -18.57
CA MET A 43 -18.67 2.95 -19.23
C MET A 43 -18.43 2.83 -20.74
N MET A 44 -17.42 2.04 -21.14
CA MET A 44 -17.15 1.78 -22.56
C MET A 44 -18.34 1.13 -23.26
N LYS A 45 -18.99 0.17 -22.59
CA LYS A 45 -20.21 -0.48 -23.11
C LYS A 45 -21.36 0.53 -23.26
N ARG A 46 -21.63 1.32 -22.23
CA ARG A 46 -22.66 2.36 -22.23
C ARG A 46 -22.42 3.45 -23.29
N LEU A 47 -21.17 3.82 -23.53
CA LEU A 47 -20.79 4.77 -24.58
C LEU A 47 -21.13 4.23 -25.97
N ILE A 48 -20.87 2.95 -26.23
CA ILE A 48 -21.20 2.30 -27.51
C ILE A 48 -22.73 2.21 -27.70
N ASP A 49 -23.45 1.79 -26.66
CA ASP A 49 -24.92 1.67 -26.70
C ASP A 49 -25.58 3.04 -26.94
N GLY A 50 -25.08 4.11 -26.32
CA GLY A 50 -25.59 5.47 -26.49
C GLY A 50 -25.29 6.12 -27.85
N ILE A 51 -24.28 5.63 -28.57
CA ILE A 51 -24.04 6.02 -29.97
C ILE A 51 -25.02 5.31 -30.91
N GLN A 52 -25.39 4.06 -30.60
CA GLN A 52 -26.30 3.25 -31.41
C GLN A 52 -27.78 3.63 -31.21
N ASN A 53 -28.18 4.02 -29.99
CA ASN A 53 -29.53 4.49 -29.66
C ASN A 53 -29.47 5.89 -29.04
N PRO A 54 -29.62 6.96 -29.83
CA PRO A 54 -29.49 8.32 -29.33
C PRO A 54 -30.75 8.77 -28.57
N ASP A 55 -30.89 8.33 -27.32
CA ASP A 55 -31.86 8.89 -26.37
C ASP A 55 -31.36 10.24 -25.83
N ALA A 56 -32.22 11.26 -25.83
CA ALA A 56 -31.85 12.63 -25.45
C ALA A 56 -31.38 12.76 -23.99
N ASP A 57 -31.95 11.99 -23.06
CA ASP A 57 -31.56 11.96 -21.65
C ASP A 57 -30.18 11.33 -21.41
N PHE A 58 -29.80 10.35 -22.25
CA PHE A 58 -28.54 9.64 -22.12
C PHE A 58 -27.34 10.58 -22.38
N ARG A 59 -27.53 11.59 -23.23
CA ARG A 59 -26.48 12.55 -23.64
C ARG A 59 -26.06 13.50 -22.52
N PHE A 60 -26.96 13.83 -21.59
CA PHE A 60 -26.65 14.66 -20.42
C PHE A 60 -26.18 13.82 -19.21
N PHE A 61 -26.73 12.62 -19.04
CA PHE A 61 -26.34 11.74 -17.93
C PHE A 61 -24.91 11.18 -18.09
N LEU A 62 -24.51 10.88 -19.33
CA LEU A 62 -23.20 10.29 -19.63
C LEU A 62 -22.01 11.13 -19.14
N PRO A 63 -21.85 12.43 -19.49
CA PRO A 63 -20.72 13.23 -19.01
C PRO A 63 -20.72 13.41 -17.49
N LEU A 64 -21.90 13.56 -16.86
CA LEU A 64 -21.99 13.66 -15.40
C LEU A 64 -21.51 12.37 -14.71
N PHE A 65 -21.95 11.21 -15.23
CA PHE A 65 -21.52 9.91 -14.75
C PHE A 65 -20.01 9.71 -14.89
N VAL A 66 -19.43 10.12 -16.03
CA VAL A 66 -17.98 10.07 -16.27
C VAL A 66 -17.22 10.90 -15.24
N VAL A 67 -17.64 12.14 -15.00
CA VAL A 67 -16.99 13.01 -14.01
C VAL A 67 -17.05 12.39 -12.62
N LEU A 68 -18.21 11.87 -12.21
CA LEU A 68 -18.40 11.24 -10.90
C LEU A 68 -17.53 9.99 -10.74
N MET A 69 -17.45 9.15 -11.78
CA MET A 69 -16.64 7.94 -11.80
C MET A 69 -15.13 8.25 -11.74
N PHE A 70 -14.66 9.23 -12.51
CA PHE A 70 -13.25 9.64 -12.44
C PHE A 70 -12.92 10.32 -11.11
N ALA A 71 -13.86 11.07 -10.52
CA ALA A 71 -13.69 11.63 -9.19
C ALA A 71 -13.58 10.53 -8.13
N SER A 72 -14.47 9.53 -8.12
CA SER A 72 -14.40 8.40 -7.19
C SER A 72 -13.12 7.58 -7.38
N ARG A 73 -12.68 7.38 -8.62
CA ARG A 73 -11.42 6.71 -8.94
C ARG A 73 -10.22 7.47 -8.41
N GLY A 74 -10.19 8.79 -8.61
CA GLY A 74 -9.12 9.66 -8.12
C GLY A 74 -9.04 9.60 -6.59
N LEU A 75 -10.19 9.68 -5.92
CA LEU A 75 -10.27 9.54 -4.46
C LEU A 75 -9.77 8.18 -3.97
N GLY A 76 -10.24 7.08 -4.60
CA GLY A 76 -9.81 5.73 -4.23
C GLY A 76 -8.31 5.51 -4.41
N THR A 77 -7.76 5.97 -5.54
CA THR A 77 -6.31 5.91 -5.83
C THR A 77 -5.50 6.73 -4.83
N PHE A 78 -5.96 7.93 -4.50
CA PHE A 78 -5.29 8.80 -3.55
C PHE A 78 -5.29 8.20 -2.15
N LEU A 79 -6.45 7.73 -1.67
CA LEU A 79 -6.57 7.06 -0.38
C LEU A 79 -5.67 5.82 -0.31
N SER A 80 -5.77 4.91 -1.28
CA SER A 80 -5.01 3.67 -1.25
C SER A 80 -3.51 3.93 -1.23
N THR A 81 -3.02 4.77 -2.13
CA THR A 81 -1.59 5.06 -2.28
C THR A 81 -1.06 5.81 -1.06
N TYR A 82 -1.77 6.82 -0.56
CA TYR A 82 -1.34 7.62 0.58
C TYR A 82 -1.29 6.80 1.86
N PHE A 83 -2.36 6.06 2.17
CA PHE A 83 -2.41 5.26 3.39
C PHE A 83 -1.45 4.07 3.33
N MET A 84 -1.24 3.45 2.16
CA MET A 84 -0.19 2.44 2.01
C MET A 84 1.21 3.03 2.23
N ALA A 85 1.51 4.19 1.63
CA ALA A 85 2.80 4.86 1.85
C ALA A 85 3.01 5.24 3.32
N TYR A 86 1.96 5.69 4.01
CA TYR A 86 1.99 6.02 5.43
C TYR A 86 2.32 4.78 6.29
N VAL A 87 1.62 3.66 6.05
CA VAL A 87 1.86 2.39 6.75
C VAL A 87 3.28 1.88 6.47
N GLY A 88 3.73 1.90 5.22
CA GLY A 88 5.08 1.47 4.84
C GLY A 88 6.17 2.27 5.54
N ARG A 89 6.07 3.60 5.53
CA ARG A 89 7.03 4.49 6.22
C ARG A 89 7.04 4.26 7.73
N TYR A 90 5.88 4.03 8.33
CA TYR A 90 5.78 3.74 9.75
C TYR A 90 6.49 2.43 10.12
N VAL A 91 6.23 1.35 9.38
CA VAL A 91 6.89 0.06 9.58
C VAL A 91 8.41 0.21 9.46
N ILE A 92 8.89 0.94 8.44
CA ILE A 92 10.32 1.22 8.27
C ILE A 92 10.87 1.97 9.48
N HIS A 93 10.16 2.99 9.97
CA HIS A 93 10.59 3.78 11.12
C HIS A 93 10.69 2.93 12.39
N THR A 94 9.66 2.14 12.71
CA THR A 94 9.66 1.26 13.88
C THR A 94 10.80 0.24 13.81
N LEU A 95 11.04 -0.35 12.64
CA LEU A 95 12.09 -1.34 12.46
C LEU A 95 13.49 -0.71 12.58
N ARG A 96 13.70 0.52 12.07
CA ARG A 96 14.93 1.29 12.30
C ARG A 96 15.15 1.55 13.80
N CYS A 97 14.11 1.92 14.55
CA CYS A 97 14.21 2.13 16.00
C CYS A 97 14.58 0.85 16.75
N ASP A 98 13.95 -0.29 16.43
CA ASP A 98 14.19 -1.57 17.09
C ASP A 98 15.63 -2.08 16.84
N VAL A 99 16.10 -1.94 15.60
CA VAL A 99 17.49 -2.29 15.22
C VAL A 99 18.49 -1.39 15.95
N PHE A 100 18.23 -0.08 16.00
CA PHE A 100 19.11 0.86 16.69
C PHE A 100 19.18 0.56 18.20
N ALA A 101 18.04 0.28 18.83
CA ALA A 101 17.97 -0.11 20.24
C ALA A 101 18.73 -1.42 20.52
N HIS A 102 18.67 -2.37 19.59
CA HIS A 102 19.42 -3.62 19.68
C HIS A 102 20.93 -3.41 19.52
N LEU A 103 21.35 -2.57 18.58
CA LEU A 103 22.77 -2.21 18.38
C LEU A 103 23.37 -1.55 19.64
N LEU A 104 22.60 -0.75 20.38
CA LEU A 104 23.07 -0.10 21.61
C LEU A 104 23.36 -1.08 22.77
N HIS A 105 22.78 -2.29 22.74
CA HIS A 105 22.97 -3.31 23.79
C HIS A 105 23.97 -4.40 23.41
N LEU A 106 24.60 -4.30 22.23
CA LEU A 106 25.52 -5.32 21.75
C LEU A 106 26.94 -5.16 22.37
N PRO A 107 27.58 -6.24 22.82
CA PRO A 107 28.92 -6.17 23.42
C PRO A 107 29.98 -5.74 22.40
N GLY A 108 30.98 -4.97 22.86
CA GLY A 108 32.04 -4.37 22.03
C GLY A 108 32.75 -5.34 21.07
N ARG A 109 32.86 -6.62 21.41
CA ARG A 109 33.41 -7.69 20.54
C ARG A 109 32.66 -7.86 19.21
N PHE A 110 31.39 -7.50 19.14
CA PHE A 110 30.61 -7.56 17.90
C PHE A 110 30.97 -6.40 16.94
N PHE A 111 31.32 -5.24 17.51
CA PHE A 111 31.79 -4.08 16.75
C PHE A 111 33.23 -4.25 16.23
N ASP A 112 34.03 -5.11 16.86
CA ASP A 112 35.38 -5.47 16.39
C ASP A 112 35.38 -6.40 15.15
N GLN A 113 34.33 -7.19 14.93
CA GLN A 113 34.26 -8.17 13.83
C GLN A 113 33.46 -7.69 12.61
N HIS A 114 32.59 -6.70 12.77
CA HIS A 114 31.76 -6.16 11.69
C HIS A 114 31.65 -4.64 11.78
N SER A 115 32.02 -3.94 10.70
CA SER A 115 31.90 -2.49 10.60
C SER A 115 30.43 -2.07 10.79
N SER A 116 30.17 -1.32 11.86
CA SER A 116 28.85 -0.82 12.27
C SER A 116 28.09 -0.11 11.14
N GLY A 117 28.79 0.60 10.25
CA GLY A 117 28.19 1.28 9.10
C GLY A 117 27.61 0.32 8.04
N HIS A 118 28.21 -0.88 7.88
CA HIS A 118 27.78 -1.85 6.89
C HIS A 118 26.52 -2.61 7.34
N LEU A 119 26.35 -2.81 8.65
CA LEU A 119 25.15 -3.43 9.24
C LEU A 119 23.94 -2.49 9.17
N VAL A 120 24.12 -1.20 9.48
CA VAL A 120 23.05 -0.19 9.40
C VAL A 120 22.59 0.01 7.96
N SER A 121 23.51 0.07 6.99
CA SER A 121 23.17 0.18 5.57
C SER A 121 22.40 -1.04 5.08
N ARG A 122 22.84 -2.25 5.43
CA ARG A 122 22.20 -3.51 5.03
C ARG A 122 20.80 -3.68 5.65
N VAL A 123 20.61 -3.28 6.90
CA VAL A 123 19.29 -3.29 7.53
C VAL A 123 18.37 -2.24 6.91
N THR A 124 18.86 -1.03 6.66
CA THR A 124 18.04 0.02 6.03
C THR A 124 17.54 -0.40 4.64
N TYR A 125 18.41 -1.04 3.84
CA TYR A 125 18.06 -1.55 2.51
C TYR A 125 17.07 -2.72 2.54
N HIS A 126 17.29 -3.70 3.41
CA HIS A 126 16.40 -4.86 3.50
C HIS A 126 15.03 -4.50 4.08
N VAL A 127 14.96 -3.50 4.97
CA VAL A 127 13.71 -3.02 5.55
C VAL A 127 12.87 -2.29 4.50
N GLU A 128 13.49 -1.49 3.63
CA GLU A 128 12.81 -0.89 2.48
C GLU A 128 12.35 -1.95 1.46
N GLN A 129 13.16 -2.99 1.20
CA GLN A 129 12.75 -4.09 0.32
C GLN A 129 11.59 -4.91 0.88
N VAL A 130 11.57 -5.22 2.18
CA VAL A 130 10.46 -5.96 2.80
C VAL A 130 9.19 -5.11 2.88
N ALA A 131 9.31 -3.82 3.19
CA ALA A 131 8.19 -2.89 3.13
C ALA A 131 7.65 -2.76 1.69
N GLY A 132 8.53 -2.70 0.69
CA GLY A 132 8.16 -2.72 -0.72
C GLY A 132 7.43 -3.99 -1.12
N ALA A 133 7.94 -5.17 -0.73
CA ALA A 133 7.33 -6.47 -1.02
C ALA A 133 6.01 -6.74 -0.27
N ALA A 134 5.77 -6.05 0.86
CA ALA A 134 4.50 -6.11 1.57
C ALA A 134 3.44 -5.14 1.03
N THR A 135 3.85 -4.13 0.25
CA THR A 135 2.99 -3.05 -0.23
C THR A 135 2.68 -3.16 -1.74
N ASN A 136 3.49 -3.88 -2.52
CA ASN A 136 3.28 -4.16 -3.96
C ASN A 136 2.72 -5.56 -4.16
#